data_AF-A0A6M0EN62-F1
#
_entry.id   AF-A0A6M0EN62-F1
#
_cell.length_a   1.000
_cell.length_b   1.000
_cell.length_c   1.000
_cell.angle_alpha   90.00
_cell.angle_beta   90.00
_cell.angle_gamma   90.00
#
_symmetry.space_group_name_H-M   'P 1'
#
loop_
_entity.id
_entity.type
_entity.pdbx_description
1 polymer ?
#
loop_
_entity_poly.entity_id
_entity_poly.type
_entity_poly.pdbx_seq_one_letter_code
_entity_poly.pdbx_strand_id
1 'polypeptide(L)'
;MRQVAVQELAKGWKDESWILEFLCDRATNDLFQRQKDWEGNPRLTALEAIIKQYPNHPQTLILLRDRAKNDLDEQVRKFANKKLKQLE
;
A
#
# COMPACT_ATOMS: atom_id res chain seq x y z
N MET A 1 15.05 -4.02 0.61
CA MET A 1 15.34 -3.05 1.68
C MET A 1 14.19 -2.06 1.91
N ARG A 2 13.75 -1.28 0.91
CA ARG A 2 12.66 -0.29 1.10
C ARG A 2 11.34 -0.89 1.63
N GLN A 3 10.92 -2.04 1.10
CA GLN A 3 9.71 -2.72 1.56
C GLN A 3 9.75 -3.05 3.06
N VAL A 4 10.89 -3.54 3.57
CA VAL A 4 11.09 -3.80 5.00
C VAL A 4 11.04 -2.51 5.81
N ALA A 5 11.68 -1.42 5.35
CA ALA A 5 11.62 -0.13 6.04
C ALA A 5 10.18 0.41 6.14
N VAL A 6 9.39 0.32 5.08
CA VAL A 6 7.96 0.69 5.09
C VAL A 6 7.19 -0.18 6.09
N GLN A 7 7.45 -1.48 6.13
CA GLN A 7 6.81 -2.40 7.06
C GLN A 7 7.12 -2.05 8.53
N GLU A 8 8.37 -1.75 8.85
CA GLU A 8 8.79 -1.43 10.23
C GLU A 8 8.29 -0.05 10.67
N LEU A 9 8.29 0.95 9.76
CA LEU A 9 7.69 2.25 10.05
C LEU A 9 6.19 2.13 10.34
N ALA A 10 5.46 1.36 9.52
CA ALA A 10 4.04 1.11 9.74
C ALA A 10 3.77 0.43 11.09
N LYS A 11 4.63 -0.49 11.54
CA LYS A 11 4.47 -1.16 12.84
C LYS A 11 4.79 -0.25 14.03
N GLY A 12 5.89 0.50 13.93
CA GLY A 12 6.43 1.27 15.04
C GLY A 12 5.67 2.56 15.36
N TRP A 13 5.01 3.16 14.36
CA TRP A 13 4.41 4.50 14.48
C TRP A 13 2.93 4.54 14.07
N LYS A 14 2.19 3.43 14.19
CA LYS A 14 0.76 3.35 13.83
C LYS A 14 -0.14 4.40 14.52
N ASP A 15 0.27 4.89 15.68
CA ASP A 15 -0.50 5.85 16.49
C ASP A 15 -0.08 7.30 16.20
N GLU A 16 0.96 7.52 15.38
CA GLU A 16 1.36 8.85 14.97
C GLU A 16 0.52 9.37 13.80
N SER A 17 0.12 10.62 13.87
CA SER A 17 -0.71 11.25 12.82
C SER A 17 -0.04 11.28 11.43
N TRP A 18 1.30 11.35 11.37
CA TRP A 18 2.04 11.47 10.11
C TRP A 18 2.18 10.13 9.35
N ILE A 19 2.01 8.99 10.01
CA ILE A 19 2.33 7.69 9.39
C ILE A 19 1.39 7.39 8.22
N LEU A 20 0.12 7.77 8.32
CA LEU A 20 -0.85 7.55 7.25
C LEU A 20 -0.44 8.31 5.98
N GLU A 21 -0.04 9.58 6.11
CA GLU A 21 0.43 10.39 4.98
C GLU A 21 1.67 9.77 4.35
N PHE A 22 2.64 9.34 5.16
CA PHE A 22 3.83 8.64 4.69
C PHE A 22 3.48 7.36 3.91
N LEU A 23 2.57 6.53 4.43
CA LEU A 23 2.16 5.30 3.76
C LEU A 23 1.40 5.60 2.45
N CYS A 24 0.54 6.63 2.43
CA CYS A 24 -0.18 7.05 1.23
C CYS A 24 0.80 7.49 0.12
N ASP A 25 1.84 8.24 0.48
CA ASP A 25 2.89 8.61 -0.46
C ASP A 25 3.65 7.37 -0.95
N ARG A 26 4.06 6.47 -0.05
CA ARG A 26 4.74 5.22 -0.45
C ARG A 26 3.87 4.30 -1.29
N ALA A 27 2.57 4.25 -1.08
CA ALA A 27 1.64 3.48 -1.91
C ALA A 27 1.52 4.08 -3.33
N THR A 28 1.65 5.40 -3.47
CA THR A 28 1.39 6.12 -4.73
C THR A 28 2.65 6.34 -5.56
N ASN A 29 3.71 6.83 -4.92
CA ASN A 29 4.85 7.49 -5.55
C ASN A 29 6.17 6.71 -5.45
N ASP A 30 6.19 5.56 -4.76
CA ASP A 30 7.41 4.78 -4.67
C ASP A 30 7.83 4.23 -6.05
N LEU A 31 9.08 4.51 -6.42
CA LEU A 31 9.67 4.22 -7.73
C LEU A 31 9.99 2.72 -7.97
N PHE A 32 9.47 1.81 -7.15
CA PHE A 32 9.70 0.39 -7.32
C PHE A 32 9.19 -0.11 -8.68
N GLN A 33 10.12 -0.70 -9.43
CA GLN A 33 9.87 -1.47 -10.64
C GLN A 33 10.35 -2.90 -10.39
N ARG A 34 9.44 -3.86 -10.55
CA ARG A 34 9.73 -5.28 -10.35
C ARG A 34 10.67 -5.79 -11.44
N GLN A 35 11.76 -6.41 -11.03
CA GLN A 35 12.67 -7.14 -11.92
C GLN A 35 12.55 -8.65 -11.72
N LYS A 36 12.24 -9.08 -10.49
CA LYS A 36 11.98 -10.48 -10.15
C LYS A 36 10.73 -10.60 -9.29
N ASP A 37 10.02 -11.70 -9.44
CA ASP A 37 8.73 -11.90 -8.76
C ASP A 37 8.83 -11.96 -7.23
N TRP A 38 10.00 -12.33 -6.70
CA TRP A 38 10.26 -12.40 -5.26
C TRP A 38 10.57 -11.04 -4.60
N GLU A 39 10.77 -9.98 -5.38
CA GLU A 39 11.09 -8.66 -4.83
C GLU A 39 9.91 -8.05 -4.08
N GLY A 40 10.17 -7.62 -2.85
CA GLY A 40 9.20 -6.91 -2.03
C GLY A 40 8.89 -5.53 -2.60
N ASN A 41 7.61 -5.30 -2.93
CA ASN A 41 7.12 -4.03 -3.46
C ASN A 41 6.71 -3.09 -2.31
N PRO A 42 7.40 -1.94 -2.12
CA PRO A 42 7.05 -0.98 -1.07
C PRO A 42 5.64 -0.41 -1.21
N ARG A 43 5.12 -0.26 -2.44
CA ARG A 43 3.74 0.20 -2.69
C ARG A 43 2.72 -0.79 -2.16
N LEU A 44 2.94 -2.08 -2.43
CA LEU A 44 2.08 -3.16 -1.93
C LEU A 44 2.08 -3.19 -0.40
N THR A 45 3.26 -3.12 0.22
CA THR A 45 3.39 -3.13 1.69
C THR A 45 2.77 -1.90 2.34
N ALA A 46 2.92 -0.72 1.75
CA ALA A 46 2.23 0.48 2.24
C ALA A 46 0.71 0.32 2.14
N LEU A 47 0.20 -0.18 1.02
CA LEU A 47 -1.22 -0.42 0.81
C LEU A 47 -1.80 -1.45 1.80
N GLU A 48 -1.08 -2.54 2.07
CA GLU A 48 -1.44 -3.53 3.08
C GLU A 48 -1.51 -2.93 4.49
N ALA A 49 -0.52 -2.10 4.84
CA ALA A 49 -0.50 -1.40 6.13
C ALA A 49 -1.70 -0.46 6.29
N ILE A 50 -2.02 0.33 5.25
CA ILE A 50 -3.15 1.25 5.27
C ILE A 50 -4.46 0.50 5.48
N ILE A 51 -4.69 -0.59 4.76
CA ILE A 51 -5.93 -1.40 4.88
C ILE A 51 -6.05 -1.99 6.29
N LYS A 52 -4.94 -2.46 6.87
CA LYS A 52 -4.93 -3.09 8.19
C LYS A 52 -5.18 -2.08 9.31
N GLN A 53 -4.57 -0.90 9.21
CA GLN A 53 -4.57 0.09 10.31
C GLN A 53 -5.69 1.12 10.19
N TYR A 54 -6.12 1.43 8.96
CA TYR A 54 -7.09 2.48 8.65
C TYR A 54 -8.22 1.97 7.75
N PRO A 55 -8.89 0.84 8.06
CA PRO A 55 -9.88 0.22 7.17
C PRO A 55 -11.06 1.14 6.84
N ASN A 56 -11.46 2.01 7.78
CA ASN A 56 -12.60 2.90 7.64
C ASN A 56 -12.21 4.33 7.21
N HIS A 57 -10.93 4.60 6.97
CA HIS A 57 -10.48 5.92 6.55
C HIS A 57 -10.85 6.15 5.07
N PRO A 58 -11.44 7.31 4.69
CA PRO A 58 -11.87 7.56 3.30
C PRO A 58 -10.77 7.35 2.26
N GLN A 59 -9.53 7.69 2.60
CA GLN A 59 -8.38 7.56 1.73
C GLN A 59 -8.04 6.10 1.38
N THR A 60 -8.39 5.13 2.24
CA THR A 60 -8.12 3.71 2.02
C THR A 60 -8.86 3.19 0.79
N LEU A 61 -10.14 3.50 0.66
CA LEU A 61 -10.95 3.07 -0.48
C LEU A 61 -10.55 3.80 -1.77
N ILE A 62 -10.21 5.08 -1.67
CA ILE A 62 -9.73 5.89 -2.81
C ILE A 62 -8.42 5.30 -3.35
N LEU A 63 -7.45 5.03 -2.48
CA LEU A 63 -6.17 4.43 -2.85
C LEU A 63 -6.36 3.03 -3.44
N LEU A 64 -7.20 2.18 -2.83
CA LEU A 64 -7.47 0.85 -3.37
C LEU A 64 -8.00 0.90 -4.80
N ARG A 65 -8.96 1.78 -5.09
CA ARG A 65 -9.52 1.96 -6.45
C ARG A 65 -8.48 2.46 -7.44
N ASP A 66 -7.70 3.46 -7.05
CA ASP A 66 -6.65 4.00 -7.88
C ASP A 66 -5.56 2.96 -8.17
N ARG A 67 -5.04 2.27 -7.15
CA ARG A 67 -4.00 1.24 -7.30
C ARG A 67 -4.51 0.02 -8.07
N ALA A 68 -5.78 -0.34 -7.96
CA ALA A 68 -6.38 -1.42 -8.76
C ALA A 68 -6.39 -1.11 -10.26
N LYS A 69 -6.53 0.17 -10.64
CA LYS A 69 -6.64 0.62 -12.03
C LYS A 69 -5.30 1.06 -12.63
N ASN A 70 -4.50 1.79 -11.86
CA ASN A 70 -3.41 2.62 -12.38
C ASN A 70 -2.02 2.20 -11.90
N ASP A 71 -1.89 1.29 -10.93
CA ASP A 71 -0.56 0.90 -10.45
C ASP A 71 0.22 0.17 -11.56
N LEU A 72 1.48 0.53 -11.77
CA LEU A 72 2.34 -0.10 -12.78
C LEU A 72 2.63 -1.57 -12.50
N ASP A 73 2.68 -1.99 -11.22
CA ASP A 73 2.98 -3.35 -10.82
C ASP A 73 1.72 -4.23 -10.82
N GLU A 74 1.74 -5.33 -11.56
CA GLU A 74 0.58 -6.21 -11.69
C GLU A 74 0.17 -6.86 -10.36
N GLN A 75 1.13 -7.18 -9.49
CA GLN A 75 0.81 -7.78 -8.19
C GLN A 75 0.07 -6.77 -7.29
N VAL A 76 0.43 -5.49 -7.33
CA VAL A 76 -0.31 -4.42 -6.64
C VAL A 76 -1.73 -4.32 -7.19
N ARG A 77 -1.90 -4.26 -8.52
CA ARG A 77 -3.24 -4.21 -9.13
C ARG A 77 -4.10 -5.41 -8.72
N LYS A 78 -3.54 -6.63 -8.80
CA LYS A 78 -4.24 -7.87 -8.42
C LYS A 78 -4.66 -7.87 -6.94
N PHE A 79 -3.75 -7.48 -6.06
CA PHE A 79 -4.04 -7.36 -4.63
C PHE A 79 -5.16 -6.34 -4.37
N ALA A 80 -5.05 -5.15 -4.96
CA ALA A 80 -6.04 -4.09 -4.77
C ALA A 80 -7.43 -4.50 -5.29
N ASN A 81 -7.52 -5.11 -6.47
CA ASN A 81 -8.78 -5.64 -7.01
C ASN A 81 -9.38 -6.73 -6.09
N LYS A 82 -8.56 -7.63 -5.56
CA LYS A 82 -9.02 -8.65 -4.62
C LYS A 82 -9.58 -8.02 -3.34
N LYS A 83 -8.92 -6.99 -2.82
CA LYS A 83 -9.35 -6.29 -1.60
C LYS A 83 -10.61 -5.46 -1.80
N LEU A 84 -10.76 -4.79 -2.94
CA LEU A 84 -11.99 -4.06 -3.27
C LEU A 84 -13.21 -4.99 -3.27
N LYS A 85 -13.11 -6.16 -3.90
CA LYS A 85 -14.19 -7.18 -3.90
C LYS A 85 -14.55 -7.73 -2.52
N GLN A 86 -13.69 -7.53 -1.51
CA GLN A 86 -13.95 -7.93 -0.13
C GLN A 86 -14.59 -6.81 0.70
N LEU A 87 -14.57 -5.57 0.18
CA LEU A 87 -15.07 -4.36 0.84
C LEU A 87 -16.34 -3.80 0.18
N GLU A 88 -16.72 -4.34 -0.98
CA GLU A 88 -18.00 -4.14 -1.67
C GLU A 88 -18.99 -5.24 -1.28
#